data_AF-A0A672KG62-F1
#
_entry.id   AF-A0A672KG62-F1
#
_cell.length_a   1.000
_cell.length_b   1.000
_cell.length_c   1.000
_cell.angle_alpha   90.00
_cell.angle_beta   90.00
_cell.angle_gamma   90.00
#
_symmetry.space_group_name_H-M   'P 1'
#
loop_
_entity.id
_entity.type
_entity.pdbx_description
1 polymer ?
#
loop_
_entity_poly.entity_id
_entity_poly.type
_entity_poly.pdbx_seq_one_letter_code
_entity_poly.pdbx_strand_id
1 'polypeptide(L)' 'AKVNTIPTVKHGGGNIMLWGCFSAKGPGRLICVNERMNGAMYREILSENLLPSARALKMKRGWVFQHDNDPKHTARATK' A
#
# COMPACT_ATOMS: atom_id res chain seq x y z
N ALA A 1 -18.67 -38.68 6.74
CA ALA A 1 -19.77 -37.82 6.25
C ALA A 1 -19.22 -36.95 5.12
N LYS A 2 -19.90 -36.89 3.97
CA LYS A 2 -19.49 -36.06 2.83
C LYS A 2 -19.91 -34.62 3.15
N VAL A 3 -18.96 -33.73 3.39
CA VAL A 3 -19.28 -32.32 3.67
C VAL A 3 -19.75 -31.69 2.37
N ASN A 4 -21.04 -31.33 2.30
CA ASN A 4 -21.61 -30.56 1.20
C ASN A 4 -21.30 -29.08 1.41
N THR A 5 -20.10 -28.63 1.04
CA THR A 5 -19.77 -27.20 1.06
C THR A 5 -20.33 -26.50 -0.18
N ILE A 6 -20.96 -25.34 0.02
CA ILE A 6 -21.36 -24.44 -1.06
C ILE A 6 -20.11 -23.63 -1.45
N PRO A 7 -19.73 -23.55 -2.74
CA PRO A 7 -18.61 -22.73 -3.17
C PRO A 7 -18.82 -21.26 -2.77
N THR A 8 -17.83 -20.65 -2.11
CA THR A 8 -17.80 -19.21 -1.82
C THR A 8 -16.50 -18.60 -2.32
N VAL A 9 -16.56 -17.34 -2.79
CA VAL A 9 -15.37 -16.58 -3.22
C VAL A 9 -14.61 -16.03 -2.02
N LYS A 10 -15.31 -15.60 -0.98
CA LYS A 10 -14.71 -15.06 0.25
C LYS A 10 -15.24 -15.82 1.45
N HIS A 11 -14.32 -16.30 2.27
CA HIS A 11 -14.64 -16.93 3.54
C HIS A 11 -14.80 -15.83 4.61
N GLY A 12 -15.43 -16.19 5.74
CA GLY A 12 -15.42 -15.34 6.94
C GLY A 12 -14.02 -15.24 7.56
N GLY A 13 -13.90 -14.52 8.69
CA GLY A 13 -12.63 -14.35 9.41
C GLY A 13 -11.92 -13.01 9.16
N GLY A 14 -12.51 -12.14 8.34
CA GLY A 14 -12.03 -10.77 8.12
C GLY A 14 -10.95 -10.65 7.05
N ASN A 15 -10.35 -9.47 6.97
CA ASN A 15 -9.25 -9.17 6.06
C ASN A 15 -8.23 -8.23 6.73
N ILE A 16 -7.03 -8.17 6.16
CA ILE A 16 -6.03 -7.14 6.46
C ILE A 16 -5.73 -6.36 5.18
N MET A 17 -5.54 -5.05 5.31
CA MET A 17 -5.06 -4.21 4.21
C MET A 17 -3.66 -3.75 4.55
N LEU A 18 -2.76 -3.88 3.59
CA LEU A 18 -1.35 -3.50 3.75
C LEU A 18 -1.01 -2.43 2.72
N TRP A 19 -0.18 -1.47 3.13
CA TRP A 19 0.53 -0.60 2.22
C TRP A 19 2.02 -0.89 2.35
N GLY A 20 2.72 -0.98 1.22
CA GLY A 20 4.16 -1.13 1.21
C GLY A 20 4.77 -0.64 -0.09
N CYS A 21 6.09 -0.47 -0.09
CA CYS A 21 6.86 -0.10 -1.27
C CYS A 21 8.12 -0.96 -1.36
N PHE A 22 8.71 -1.07 -2.55
CA PHE A 22 9.96 -1.80 -2.76
C PHE A 22 10.73 -1.19 -3.95
N SER A 23 11.99 -1.59 -4.08
CA SER A 23 12.83 -1.27 -5.24
C SER A 23 13.74 -2.46 -5.57
N ALA A 24 14.55 -2.34 -6.62
CA ALA A 24 15.61 -3.31 -6.91
C ALA A 24 16.61 -3.49 -5.74
N LYS A 25 16.67 -2.54 -4.79
CA LYS A 25 17.51 -2.63 -3.59
C LYS A 25 16.86 -3.38 -2.42
N GLY A 26 15.61 -3.82 -2.58
CA GLY A 26 14.86 -4.56 -1.58
C GLY A 26 13.56 -3.87 -1.14
N PRO A 27 12.87 -4.48 -0.16
CA PRO A 27 11.61 -3.97 0.38
C PRO A 27 11.83 -2.70 1.21
N GLY A 28 10.91 -1.76 1.08
CA GLY A 28 10.73 -0.64 1.99
C GLY A 28 9.84 -1.03 3.17
N ARG A 29 9.26 -0.02 3.81
CA ARG A 29 8.30 -0.21 4.91
C ARG A 29 7.02 -0.89 4.41
N LEU A 30 6.45 -1.73 5.27
CA LEU A 30 5.14 -2.39 5.11
C LEU A 30 4.31 -2.07 6.35
N ILE A 31 3.11 -1.51 6.17
CA ILE A 31 2.24 -1.07 7.26
C ILE A 31 0.82 -1.63 7.09
N CYS A 32 0.14 -1.88 8.20
CA CYS A 32 -1.29 -2.17 8.22
C CYS A 32 -2.09 -0.87 8.04
N VAL A 33 -3.08 -0.91 7.17
CA VAL A 33 -4.03 0.18 6.94
C VAL A 33 -5.38 -0.27 7.49
N ASN A 34 -5.79 0.30 8.60
CA ASN A 34 -6.97 -0.18 9.34
C ASN A 34 -8.29 0.25 8.68
N GLU A 35 -8.28 1.31 7.87
CA GLU A 35 -9.47 1.88 7.27
C GLU A 35 -9.32 2.06 5.76
N ARG A 36 -10.44 2.35 5.08
CA ARG A 36 -10.41 2.69 3.66
C ARG A 36 -9.61 3.98 3.47
N MET A 37 -8.42 3.83 2.91
CA MET A 37 -7.51 4.93 2.65
C MET A 37 -8.14 6.02 1.79
N ASN A 38 -8.13 7.26 2.29
CA ASN A 38 -8.51 8.46 1.54
C ASN A 38 -7.24 9.20 1.04
N GLY A 39 -7.44 10.32 0.32
CA GLY A 39 -6.32 11.10 -0.23
C GLY A 39 -5.39 11.70 0.83
N ALA A 40 -5.92 12.16 1.97
CA ALA A 40 -5.12 12.74 3.04
C ALA A 40 -4.23 11.68 3.72
N MET A 41 -4.82 10.52 4.07
CA MET A 41 -4.08 9.38 4.61
C MET A 41 -3.03 8.89 3.62
N TYR A 42 -3.32 8.89 2.32
CA TYR A 42 -2.34 8.49 1.33
C TYR A 42 -1.11 9.40 1.33
N ARG A 43 -1.30 10.73 1.42
CA ARG A 43 -0.18 11.68 1.54
C ARG A 43 0.67 11.43 2.78
N GLU A 44 0.03 11.21 3.92
CA GLU A 44 0.71 10.90 5.18
C GLU A 44 1.55 9.64 5.02
N ILE A 45 0.98 8.58 4.45
CA ILE A 45 1.69 7.34 4.14
C ILE A 45 2.90 7.59 3.23
N LEU A 46 2.79 8.42 2.19
CA LEU A 46 3.93 8.77 1.34
C LEU A 46 5.02 9.50 2.13
N SER A 47 4.66 10.48 2.95
CA SER A 47 5.64 11.24 3.75
C SER A 47 6.32 10.40 4.83
N GLU A 48 5.55 9.55 5.52
CA GLU A 48 6.00 8.80 6.69
C GLU A 48 6.59 7.44 6.33
N ASN A 49 6.28 6.90 5.14
CA ASN A 49 6.72 5.55 4.78
C ASN A 49 7.50 5.50 3.47
N LEU A 50 7.04 6.12 2.38
CA LEU A 50 7.76 6.08 1.11
C LEU A 50 9.11 6.81 1.19
N LEU A 51 9.10 8.08 1.63
CA LEU A 51 10.34 8.89 1.66
C LEU A 51 11.39 8.30 2.62
N PRO A 52 11.04 7.85 3.85
CA PRO A 52 11.98 7.15 4.70
C PRO A 52 12.46 5.83 4.10
N SER A 53 11.63 5.08 3.38
CA SER A 53 12.04 3.84 2.71
C SER A 53 13.08 4.12 1.62
N ALA A 54 12.87 5.14 0.78
CA ALA A 54 13.85 5.54 -0.23
C ALA A 54 15.20 5.93 0.38
N ARG A 55 15.18 6.62 1.53
CA ARG A 55 16.39 6.95 2.30
C ARG A 55 17.06 5.72 2.89
N ALA A 56 16.31 4.82 3.52
CA ALA A 56 16.82 3.60 4.13
C ALA A 56 17.45 2.66 3.08
N LEU A 57 16.83 2.57 1.90
CA LEU A 57 17.34 1.83 0.75
C LEU A 57 18.50 2.56 0.04
N LYS A 58 18.94 3.72 0.55
CA LYS A 58 20.01 4.54 -0.03
C LYS A 58 19.78 4.81 -1.51
N MET A 59 18.54 5.08 -1.90
CA MET A 59 18.20 5.40 -3.29
C MET A 59 18.84 6.75 -3.65
N LYS A 60 19.53 6.80 -4.80
CA LYS A 60 20.15 8.04 -5.29
C LYS A 60 19.06 9.01 -5.74
N ARG A 61 19.44 10.27 -5.97
CA ARG A 61 18.56 11.28 -6.57
C ARG A 61 18.02 10.78 -7.92
N GLY A 62 16.82 11.23 -8.29
CA GLY A 62 16.19 10.90 -9.59
C GLY A 62 15.43 9.58 -9.62
N TRP A 63 15.10 8.99 -8.46
CA TRP A 63 14.18 7.86 -8.43
C TRP A 63 12.75 8.29 -8.79
N VAL A 64 12.02 7.39 -9.44
CA VAL A 64 10.62 7.59 -9.84
C VAL A 64 9.73 6.75 -8.95
N PHE A 65 8.70 7.36 -8.39
CA PHE A 65 7.65 6.64 -7.69
C PHE A 65 6.62 6.13 -8.71
N GLN A 66 6.26 4.85 -8.61
CA GLN A 66 5.18 4.25 -9.40
C GLN A 66 4.05 3.85 -8.45
N HIS A 67 2.83 4.18 -8.84
CA HIS A 67 1.58 3.79 -8.18
C HIS A 67 0.48 3.58 -9.25
N ASP A 68 -0.63 2.98 -8.86
CA ASP A 68 -1.79 2.85 -9.74
C ASP A 68 -2.56 4.18 -9.90
N ASN A 69 -3.52 4.20 -10.84
CA ASN A 69 -4.33 5.38 -11.14
C ASN A 69 -5.61 5.47 -10.28
N ASP A 70 -5.59 4.96 -9.04
CA ASP A 70 -6.75 5.14 -8.14
C ASP A 70 -7.03 6.65 -7.97
N PRO A 71 -8.30 7.12 -8.06
CA PRO A 71 -8.64 8.54 -7.96
C PRO A 71 -8.05 9.26 -6.75
N LYS A 72 -7.83 8.58 -5.63
CA LYS A 72 -7.21 9.17 -4.42
C LYS A 72 -5.72 9.47 -4.59
N HIS A 73 -5.03 8.74 -5.49
CA HIS A 73 -3.62 8.95 -5.82
C HIS A 73 -3.42 10.11 -6.80
N THR A 74 -4.43 10.39 -7.63
CA THR A 74 -4.42 11.48 -8.61
C THR A 74 -5.07 12.77 -8.12
N ALA A 75 -5.63 12.77 -6.90
CA ALA A 75 -6.27 13.95 -6.32
C ALA A 75 -5.26 15.12 -6.26
N ARG A 76 -5.73 16.34 -6.57
CA ARG A 76 -4.88 17.54 -6.58
C ARG A 76 -4.16 17.78 -5.25
N ALA A 77 -4.76 17.35 -4.14
CA ALA A 77 -4.15 17.41 -2.82
C ALA A 77 -2.94 16.48 -2.66
N THR A 78 -2.87 15.38 -3.43
CA THR A 78 -1.80 14.38 -3.39
C THR A 78 -0.56 14.79 -4.20
N LYS A 79 -0.71 15.74 -5.14
CA LYS A 79 0.40 16.35 -5.88
C LYS A 79 1.18 17.37 -5.05
#